data_AF-A0A7Y0B7C5-F1
#
_entry.id   AF-A0A7Y0B7C5-F1
#
_cell.length_a   1.000
_cell.length_b   1.000
_cell.length_c   1.000
_cell.angle_alpha   90.00
_cell.angle_beta   90.00
_cell.angle_gamma   90.00
#
_symmetry.space_group_name_H-M   'P 1'
#
loop_
_entity.id
_entity.type
_entity.pdbx_description
1 polymer ?
#
loop_
_entity_poly.entity_id
_entity_poly.type
_entity_poly.pdbx_seq_one_letter_code
_entity_poly.pdbx_strand_id
1 'polypeptide(L)'
;MTTRTAFGSPTPRPIPRPTPGPPPAPPDPLASAFARAITRDCHLTAAEAEAWQQSRAESKTPKDTTRPFDAYLPLLRRFHWRIETSGDHRLEAVHRSGARIMLTTRRDRYGVRRYVLLPPGEKSPRWHQVSSEAVTEFIRVRRLPRGTAARIPHTVCHCKKRRYVSEYTALQYLVEAKLLRHLHRDRKRRECRAYRCPTDPRVWHLTSWATGPDSPAPAPPAPKDNAQTADATRGGVTR
;
A
#
# COMPACT_ATOMS: atom_id res chain seq x y z
N MET A 1 -2.31 -58.51 -49.20
CA MET A 1 -3.57 -58.80 -48.50
C MET A 1 -3.50 -58.17 -47.12
N THR A 2 -4.09 -57.00 -46.93
CA THR A 2 -4.01 -56.21 -45.68
C THR A 2 -5.40 -56.18 -45.05
N THR A 3 -5.56 -56.92 -43.96
CA THR A 3 -6.79 -57.04 -43.18
C THR A 3 -7.02 -55.78 -42.37
N ARG A 4 -8.16 -55.13 -42.63
CA ARG A 4 -8.60 -53.88 -42.02
C ARG A 4 -9.46 -54.21 -40.80
N THR A 5 -8.91 -54.06 -39.60
CA THR A 5 -9.62 -54.32 -38.34
C THR A 5 -10.52 -53.13 -38.01
N ALA A 6 -11.84 -53.35 -37.99
CA ALA A 6 -12.84 -52.35 -37.64
C ALA A 6 -12.85 -52.13 -36.13
N PHE A 7 -12.58 -50.89 -35.69
CA PHE A 7 -12.78 -50.46 -34.31
C PHE A 7 -14.27 -50.23 -34.07
N GLY A 8 -14.87 -51.04 -33.19
CA GLY A 8 -16.25 -50.87 -32.73
C GLY A 8 -16.41 -49.60 -31.90
N SER A 9 -17.42 -48.80 -32.23
CA SER A 9 -17.78 -47.59 -31.48
C SER A 9 -18.23 -47.95 -30.05
N PRO A 10 -17.65 -47.31 -29.01
CA PRO A 10 -18.04 -47.58 -27.64
C PRO A 10 -19.45 -47.04 -27.37
N THR A 11 -20.30 -47.89 -26.78
CA THR A 11 -21.65 -47.54 -26.34
C THR A 11 -21.58 -46.47 -25.24
N PRO A 12 -22.30 -45.34 -25.36
CA PRO A 12 -22.26 -44.28 -24.36
C PRO A 12 -22.84 -44.79 -23.04
N ARG A 13 -22.08 -44.63 -21.95
CA ARG A 13 -22.53 -44.96 -20.59
C ARG A 13 -23.63 -43.98 -20.15
N PRO A 14 -24.69 -44.45 -19.47
CA PRO A 14 -25.74 -43.58 -18.96
C PRO A 14 -25.17 -42.61 -17.91
N ILE A 15 -25.50 -41.33 -18.06
CA ILE A 15 -25.10 -40.27 -17.13
C ILE A 15 -25.97 -40.39 -15.87
N PRO A 16 -25.38 -40.53 -14.67
CA PRO A 16 -26.16 -40.58 -13.43
C PRO A 16 -26.89 -39.27 -13.22
N ARG A 17 -28.20 -39.35 -12.89
CA ARG A 17 -28.99 -38.17 -12.54
C ARG A 17 -28.46 -37.58 -11.23
N PRO A 18 -28.28 -36.25 -11.14
CA PRO A 18 -27.90 -35.61 -9.90
C PRO A 18 -29.01 -35.82 -8.86
N THR A 19 -28.62 -36.33 -7.69
CA THR A 19 -29.49 -36.46 -6.53
C THR A 19 -29.97 -35.06 -6.13
N PRO A 20 -31.28 -34.86 -5.87
CA PRO A 20 -31.78 -33.58 -5.39
C PRO A 20 -31.04 -33.18 -4.11
N GLY A 21 -30.39 -32.02 -4.15
CA GLY A 21 -29.70 -31.47 -2.98
C GLY A 21 -30.70 -31.09 -1.87
N PRO A 22 -30.23 -30.98 -0.62
CA PRO A 22 -31.07 -30.50 0.47
C PRO A 22 -31.61 -29.10 0.15
N PRO A 23 -32.82 -28.75 0.65
CA PRO A 23 -33.38 -27.42 0.46
C PRO A 23 -32.42 -26.35 0.97
N PRO A 24 -32.33 -25.19 0.30
CA PRO A 24 -31.44 -24.12 0.74
C PRO A 24 -31.79 -23.70 2.16
N ALA A 25 -30.77 -23.56 3.00
CA ALA A 25 -30.94 -23.09 4.36
C ALA A 25 -31.62 -21.70 4.36
N PRO A 26 -32.52 -21.42 5.33
CA PRO A 26 -33.11 -20.10 5.45
C PRO A 26 -31.99 -19.05 5.61
N PRO A 27 -32.14 -17.85 5.02
CA PRO A 27 -31.12 -16.82 5.10
C PRO A 27 -30.88 -16.42 6.55
N ASP A 28 -29.61 -16.28 6.90
CA ASP A 28 -29.17 -15.86 8.23
C ASP A 28 -29.85 -14.52 8.59
N PRO A 29 -30.59 -14.44 9.73
CA PRO A 29 -31.25 -13.21 10.15
C PRO A 29 -30.28 -12.03 10.30
N LEU A 30 -29.01 -12.27 10.62
CA LEU A 30 -27.98 -11.22 10.68
C LEU A 30 -27.57 -10.73 9.28
N ALA A 31 -27.45 -11.63 8.31
CA ALA A 31 -27.18 -11.25 6.91
C ALA A 31 -28.37 -10.48 6.31
N SER A 32 -29.60 -10.85 6.68
CA SER A 32 -30.81 -10.15 6.26
C SER A 32 -30.96 -8.77 6.91
N ALA A 33 -30.56 -8.61 8.19
CA ALA A 33 -30.52 -7.32 8.86
C ALA A 33 -29.43 -6.40 8.27
N PHE A 34 -28.27 -6.96 7.93
CA PHE A 34 -27.18 -6.21 7.30
C PHE A 34 -27.52 -5.76 5.87
N ALA A 35 -28.13 -6.64 5.07
CA ALA A 35 -28.63 -6.27 3.74
C ALA A 35 -29.71 -5.17 3.83
N ARG A 36 -30.63 -5.25 4.81
CA ARG A 36 -31.63 -4.20 5.05
C ARG A 36 -31.00 -2.88 5.51
N ALA A 37 -29.93 -2.92 6.30
CA ALA A 37 -29.18 -1.72 6.70
C ALA A 37 -28.49 -1.05 5.49
N ILE A 38 -27.84 -1.83 4.63
CA ILE A 38 -27.21 -1.32 3.39
C ILE A 38 -28.25 -0.75 2.42
N THR A 39 -29.42 -1.39 2.31
CA THR A 39 -30.49 -0.90 1.41
C THR A 39 -31.13 0.39 1.93
N ARG A 40 -31.16 0.59 3.26
CA ARG A 40 -31.59 1.86 3.89
C ARG A 40 -30.67 3.02 3.54
N ASP A 41 -29.37 2.76 3.39
CA ASP A 41 -28.37 3.77 2.99
C ASP A 41 -28.49 4.21 1.51
N CYS A 42 -29.32 3.54 0.70
CA CYS A 42 -29.50 3.87 -0.72
C CYS A 42 -30.72 4.76 -1.04
N HIS A 43 -31.53 5.12 -0.04
CA HIS A 43 -32.70 5.99 -0.22
C HIS A 43 -32.68 7.14 0.79
N LEU A 44 -31.67 8.01 0.68
CA LEU A 44 -31.77 9.32 1.31
C LEU A 44 -32.97 10.04 0.68
N THR A 45 -33.90 10.51 1.50
CA THR A 45 -34.92 11.46 1.05
C THR A 45 -34.24 12.73 0.54
N ALA A 46 -34.91 13.52 -0.31
CA ALA A 46 -34.34 14.75 -0.84
C ALA A 46 -33.83 15.68 0.29
N ALA A 47 -34.57 15.74 1.41
CA ALA A 47 -34.20 16.49 2.61
C ALA A 47 -32.95 15.94 3.32
N GLU A 48 -32.79 14.61 3.42
CA GLU A 48 -31.59 14.00 4.01
C GLU A 48 -30.36 14.11 3.09
N ALA A 49 -30.56 14.03 1.78
CA ALA A 49 -29.51 14.28 0.80
C ALA A 49 -29.03 15.74 0.85
N GLU A 50 -29.95 16.68 1.01
CA GLU A 50 -29.65 18.11 1.16
C GLU A 50 -28.97 18.40 2.50
N ALA A 51 -29.44 17.81 3.60
CA ALA A 51 -28.78 17.91 4.92
C ALA A 51 -27.35 17.33 4.89
N TRP A 52 -27.15 16.21 4.17
CA TRP A 52 -25.82 15.62 3.97
C TRP A 52 -24.92 16.47 3.05
N GLN A 53 -25.49 17.13 2.05
CA GLN A 53 -24.76 18.09 1.22
C GLN A 53 -24.39 19.36 1.98
N GLN A 54 -25.29 19.87 2.81
CA GLN A 54 -25.07 21.01 3.70
C GLN A 54 -24.00 20.68 4.74
N SER A 55 -24.05 19.50 5.38
CA SER A 55 -23.00 19.07 6.31
C SER A 55 -21.63 18.96 5.61
N ARG A 56 -21.60 18.59 4.32
CA ARG A 56 -20.38 18.61 3.50
C ARG A 56 -19.93 20.03 3.15
N ALA A 57 -20.85 20.93 2.85
CA ALA A 57 -20.57 22.32 2.55
C ALA A 57 -20.03 23.06 3.79
N GLU A 58 -20.59 22.79 4.97
CA GLU A 58 -20.13 23.31 6.27
C GLU A 58 -18.80 22.68 6.72
N SER A 59 -18.53 21.44 6.33
CA SER A 59 -17.22 20.81 6.55
C SER A 59 -16.10 21.36 5.64
N LYS A 60 -16.40 22.30 4.73
CA LYS A 60 -15.38 23.16 4.09
C LYS A 60 -14.94 24.23 5.09
N THR A 61 -14.33 23.80 6.19
CA THR A 61 -13.46 24.67 6.98
C THR A 61 -12.43 25.31 6.04
N PRO A 62 -12.04 26.59 6.26
CA PRO A 62 -11.01 27.25 5.46
C PRO A 62 -9.81 26.30 5.30
N LYS A 63 -9.29 26.19 4.07
CA LYS A 63 -8.10 25.36 3.78
C LYS A 63 -7.00 25.78 4.73
N ASP A 64 -6.84 25.03 5.80
CA ASP A 64 -5.76 25.21 6.74
C ASP A 64 -4.46 25.03 5.96
N THR A 65 -3.79 26.14 5.68
CA THR A 65 -2.55 26.22 4.90
C THR A 65 -1.36 25.71 5.69
N THR A 66 -1.56 25.29 6.94
CA THR A 66 -0.57 24.60 7.76
C THR A 66 -0.01 23.41 6.98
N ARG A 67 1.33 23.29 6.90
CA ARG A 67 1.93 22.19 6.15
C ARG A 67 1.47 20.89 6.80
N PRO A 68 1.18 19.84 6.01
CA PRO A 68 0.48 18.65 6.50
C PRO A 68 1.20 17.90 7.64
N PHE A 69 2.47 18.21 7.90
CA PHE A 69 3.28 17.56 8.90
C PHE A 69 3.65 18.46 10.10
N ASP A 70 3.26 19.74 10.10
CA ASP A 70 3.68 20.71 11.12
C ASP A 70 3.23 20.28 12.53
N ALA A 71 2.07 19.63 12.65
CA ALA A 71 1.59 19.07 13.92
C ALA A 71 2.53 17.99 14.50
N TYR A 72 3.31 17.29 13.67
CA TYR A 72 4.18 16.19 14.11
C TYR A 72 5.63 16.63 14.36
N LEU A 73 6.11 17.69 13.70
CA LEU A 73 7.51 18.11 13.79
C LEU A 73 7.96 18.46 15.22
N PRO A 74 7.21 19.26 16.01
CA PRO A 74 7.57 19.54 17.40
C PRO A 74 7.61 18.28 18.27
N LEU A 75 6.65 17.36 18.06
CA LEU A 75 6.59 16.09 18.78
C LEU A 75 7.81 15.21 18.48
N LEU A 76 8.14 15.04 17.20
CA LEU A 76 9.30 14.25 16.78
C LEU A 76 10.60 14.79 17.39
N ARG A 77 10.80 16.10 17.36
CA ARG A 77 11.98 16.75 17.97
C ARG A 77 12.01 16.55 19.48
N ARG A 78 10.88 16.77 20.16
CA ARG A 78 10.75 16.63 21.62
C ARG A 78 11.08 15.20 22.10
N PHE A 79 10.71 14.18 21.32
CA PHE A 79 10.95 12.78 21.65
C PHE A 79 12.17 12.18 20.92
N HIS A 80 13.13 13.03 20.52
CA HIS A 80 14.43 12.63 19.97
C HIS A 80 14.35 11.71 18.74
N TRP A 81 13.37 11.95 17.88
CA TRP A 81 13.32 11.33 16.56
C TRP A 81 14.20 12.12 15.59
N ARG A 82 15.04 11.40 14.84
CA ARG A 82 15.83 11.97 13.75
C ARG A 82 14.99 11.96 12.47
N ILE A 83 14.80 13.13 11.87
CA ILE A 83 14.08 13.27 10.60
C ILE A 83 15.06 12.94 9.46
N GLU A 84 14.74 11.94 8.64
CA GLU A 84 15.59 11.50 7.52
C GLU A 84 15.11 12.03 6.17
N THR A 85 13.81 12.29 6.03
CA THR A 85 13.24 12.91 4.84
C THR A 85 12.11 13.81 5.27
N SER A 86 12.09 15.04 4.75
CA SER A 86 11.01 15.99 4.94
C SER A 86 10.78 16.71 3.62
N GLY A 87 9.76 16.29 2.88
CA GLY A 87 9.28 16.98 1.68
C GLY A 87 7.77 17.19 1.76
N ASP A 88 7.21 17.91 0.79
CA ASP A 88 5.81 18.35 0.82
C ASP A 88 4.79 17.21 0.92
N HIS A 89 5.17 16.02 0.44
CA HIS A 89 4.28 14.85 0.43
C HIS A 89 4.69 13.73 1.37
N ARG A 90 5.87 13.82 1.99
CA ARG A 90 6.39 12.74 2.80
C ARG A 90 7.32 13.23 3.90
N LEU A 91 7.06 12.77 5.10
CA LEU A 91 7.95 12.88 6.24
C LEU A 91 8.34 11.49 6.73
N GLU A 92 9.63 11.30 7.00
CA GLU A 92 10.14 10.08 7.61
C GLU A 92 11.06 10.40 8.78
N ALA A 93 10.87 9.64 9.85
CA ALA A 93 11.65 9.79 11.05
C ALA A 93 12.05 8.42 11.61
N VAL A 94 13.25 8.38 12.19
CA VAL A 94 13.82 7.20 12.86
C VAL A 94 14.14 7.55 14.30
N HIS A 95 13.85 6.63 15.21
CA HIS A 95 14.26 6.72 16.60
C HIS A 95 15.49 5.84 16.85
N ARG A 96 16.30 6.17 17.87
CA ARG A 96 17.51 5.41 18.24
C ARG A 96 17.25 3.93 18.55
N SER A 97 16.03 3.56 18.93
CA SER A 97 15.63 2.17 19.15
C SER A 97 15.41 1.37 17.86
N GLY A 98 15.52 2.00 16.68
CA GLY A 98 15.21 1.38 15.38
C GLY A 98 13.74 1.47 14.97
N ALA A 99 12.87 2.09 15.79
CA ALA A 99 11.50 2.39 15.39
C ALA A 99 11.48 3.45 14.28
N ARG A 100 10.53 3.36 13.34
CA ARG A 100 10.38 4.32 12.24
C ARG A 100 8.94 4.81 12.10
N ILE A 101 8.80 6.03 11.62
CA ILE A 101 7.53 6.65 11.27
C ILE A 101 7.64 7.13 9.82
N MET A 102 6.57 6.93 9.07
CA MET A 102 6.39 7.47 7.74
C MET A 102 5.01 8.12 7.65
N LEU A 103 4.99 9.41 7.36
CA LEU A 103 3.80 10.19 7.10
C LEU A 103 3.77 10.51 5.61
N THR A 104 2.65 10.25 4.94
CA THR A 104 2.49 10.57 3.52
C THR A 104 1.18 11.28 3.28
N THR A 105 1.19 12.37 2.53
CA THR A 105 -0.04 12.99 2.03
C THR A 105 -0.38 12.45 0.65
N ARG A 106 -1.67 12.44 0.30
CA ARG A 106 -2.08 12.28 -1.09
C ARG A 106 -2.19 13.67 -1.70
N ARG A 107 -1.65 13.87 -2.91
CA ARG A 107 -1.73 15.15 -3.62
C ARG A 107 -3.17 15.68 -3.73
N ASP A 108 -4.12 14.75 -3.78
CA ASP A 108 -5.54 14.99 -4.06
C ASP A 108 -6.44 14.86 -2.82
N ARG A 109 -5.89 14.57 -1.63
CA ARG A 109 -6.66 14.53 -0.37
C ARG A 109 -5.85 15.07 0.79
N TYR A 110 -6.43 15.98 1.56
CA TYR A 110 -5.88 16.57 2.80
C TYR A 110 -5.61 15.56 3.95
N GLY A 111 -5.75 14.26 3.70
CA GLY A 111 -5.49 13.22 4.69
C GLY A 111 -4.03 12.77 4.72
N VAL A 112 -3.41 12.88 5.89
CA VAL A 112 -2.10 12.27 6.17
C VAL A 112 -2.29 10.78 6.48
N ARG A 113 -1.65 9.91 5.70
CA ARG A 113 -1.51 8.50 6.06
C ARG A 113 -0.32 8.34 6.99
N ARG A 114 -0.49 7.53 8.02
CA ARG A 114 0.47 7.36 9.10
C ARG A 114 0.86 5.91 9.16
N TYR A 115 2.14 5.66 9.00
CA TYR A 115 2.71 4.34 9.07
C TYR A 115 3.78 4.31 10.14
N VAL A 116 3.81 3.24 10.91
CA VAL A 116 4.85 3.01 11.89
C VAL A 116 5.50 1.65 11.67
N LEU A 117 6.79 1.57 11.98
CA LEU A 117 7.56 0.35 12.04
C LEU A 117 8.05 0.20 13.48
N LEU A 118 7.68 -0.91 14.10
CA LEU A 118 8.12 -1.26 15.44
C LEU A 118 9.64 -1.50 15.48
N PRO A 119 10.30 -1.27 16.62
CA PRO A 119 11.71 -1.55 16.75
C PRO A 119 12.03 -3.03 16.50
N PRO A 120 13.25 -3.36 16.02
CA PRO A 120 13.68 -4.74 15.85
C PRO A 120 13.59 -5.50 17.18
N GLY A 121 13.06 -6.73 17.15
CA GLY A 121 12.83 -7.55 18.34
C GLY A 121 11.36 -7.62 18.77
N GLU A 122 10.52 -6.68 18.35
CA GLU A 122 9.06 -6.80 18.52
C GLU A 122 8.45 -7.67 17.42
N LYS A 123 7.38 -8.41 17.76
CA LYS A 123 6.78 -9.45 16.92
C LYS A 123 6.44 -8.91 15.52
N SER A 124 7.28 -9.29 14.56
CA SER A 124 7.25 -8.99 13.13
C SER A 124 7.70 -7.57 12.74
N PRO A 125 8.78 -7.43 11.94
CA PRO A 125 9.20 -6.15 11.41
C PRO A 125 8.25 -5.82 10.25
N ARG A 126 7.13 -5.16 10.53
CA ARG A 126 6.11 -4.82 9.53
C ARG A 126 5.65 -3.40 9.72
N TRP A 127 5.23 -2.78 8.62
CA TRP A 127 4.60 -1.47 8.67
C TRP A 127 3.13 -1.61 9.09
N HIS A 128 2.73 -0.80 10.06
CA HIS A 128 1.37 -0.70 10.57
C HIS A 128 0.78 0.64 10.16
N GLN A 129 -0.45 0.65 9.65
CA GLN A 129 -1.19 1.89 9.44
C GLN A 129 -1.96 2.21 10.71
N VAL A 130 -1.86 3.47 11.14
CA VAL A 130 -2.38 3.91 12.44
C VAL A 130 -3.17 5.20 12.32
N SER A 131 -3.98 5.49 13.33
CA SER A 131 -4.71 6.76 13.46
C SER A 131 -3.77 7.92 13.82
N SER A 132 -4.30 9.15 13.80
CA SER A 132 -3.55 10.35 14.24
C SER A 132 -3.17 10.30 15.71
N GLU A 133 -4.08 9.80 16.54
CA GLU A 133 -3.85 9.63 17.98
C GLU A 133 -2.79 8.55 18.24
N ALA A 134 -2.92 7.39 17.59
CA ALA A 134 -1.99 6.28 17.77
C ALA A 134 -0.57 6.60 17.29
N VAL A 135 -0.39 7.39 16.20
CA VAL A 135 0.96 7.83 15.82
C VAL A 135 1.54 8.82 16.84
N THR A 136 0.70 9.69 17.42
CA THR A 136 1.14 10.66 18.43
C THR A 136 1.60 9.95 19.70
N GLU A 137 0.85 8.94 20.14
CA GLU A 137 1.25 8.09 21.25
C GLU A 137 2.51 7.29 20.90
N PHE A 138 2.58 6.70 19.71
CA PHE A 138 3.76 5.97 19.25
C PHE A 138 5.03 6.85 19.25
N ILE A 139 4.94 8.13 18.88
CA ILE A 139 6.05 9.08 18.97
C ILE A 139 6.56 9.20 20.42
N ARG A 140 5.65 9.20 21.39
CA ARG A 140 5.96 9.37 22.83
C ARG A 140 6.55 8.10 23.44
N VAL A 141 5.87 6.97 23.29
CA VAL A 141 6.17 5.73 24.05
C VAL A 141 6.81 4.62 23.20
N ARG A 142 6.87 4.79 21.87
CA ARG A 142 7.37 3.81 20.88
C ARG A 142 6.67 2.45 20.94
N ARG A 143 5.43 2.43 21.43
CA ARG A 143 4.57 1.26 21.49
C ARG A 143 3.24 1.59 20.86
N LEU A 144 2.66 0.62 20.18
CA LEU A 144 1.30 0.76 19.65
C LEU A 144 0.29 0.30 20.70
N PRO A 145 -0.78 1.08 20.93
CA PRO A 145 -1.91 0.61 21.70
C PRO A 145 -2.49 -0.67 21.08
N ARG A 146 -3.04 -1.55 21.92
CA ARG A 146 -3.67 -2.78 21.43
C ARG A 146 -4.85 -2.42 20.53
N GLY A 147 -4.94 -3.06 19.36
CA GLY A 147 -6.07 -2.89 18.43
C GLY A 147 -6.04 -1.65 17.53
N THR A 148 -5.07 -0.73 17.69
CA THR A 148 -5.02 0.51 16.88
C THR A 148 -4.23 0.39 15.58
N ALA A 149 -3.70 -0.80 15.30
CA ALA A 149 -2.83 -1.07 14.17
C ALA A 149 -3.55 -1.88 13.10
N ALA A 150 -3.89 -1.24 11.99
CA ALA A 150 -4.29 -1.97 10.80
C ALA A 150 -3.04 -2.53 10.12
N ARG A 151 -2.98 -3.86 9.97
CA ARG A 151 -1.92 -4.51 9.19
C ARG A 151 -2.06 -4.11 7.73
N ILE A 152 -1.00 -3.61 7.14
CA ILE A 152 -1.02 -3.26 5.72
C ILE A 152 -0.42 -4.41 4.92
N PRO A 153 -1.13 -4.93 3.90
CA PRO A 153 -0.51 -5.87 2.99
C PRO A 153 0.56 -5.15 2.14
N HIS A 154 1.64 -5.86 1.82
CA HIS A 154 2.72 -5.37 0.94
C HIS A 154 2.30 -5.42 -0.54
N THR A 155 1.11 -4.91 -0.85
CA THR A 155 0.47 -5.06 -2.17
C THR A 155 0.94 -4.06 -3.21
N VAL A 156 1.60 -2.97 -2.81
CA VAL A 156 1.98 -1.88 -3.75
C VAL A 156 3.26 -2.20 -4.52
N CYS A 157 4.18 -2.97 -3.91
CA CYS A 157 5.41 -3.36 -4.57
C CYS A 157 5.18 -4.50 -5.58
N HIS A 158 5.28 -4.21 -6.88
CA HIS A 158 5.16 -5.21 -7.95
C HIS A 158 6.50 -5.71 -8.51
N CYS A 159 7.64 -5.31 -7.92
CA CYS A 159 8.97 -5.58 -8.48
C CYS A 159 9.39 -7.06 -8.52
N LYS A 160 8.59 -8.00 -8.00
CA LYS A 160 8.88 -9.45 -7.87
C LYS A 160 10.19 -9.81 -7.14
N LYS A 161 10.93 -8.82 -6.62
CA LYS A 161 12.18 -8.98 -5.85
C LYS A 161 11.89 -9.28 -4.38
N ARG A 162 12.87 -9.86 -3.69
CA ARG A 162 12.82 -10.03 -2.23
C ARG A 162 12.60 -8.68 -1.55
N ARG A 163 11.71 -8.66 -0.56
CA ARG A 163 11.24 -7.45 0.11
C ARG A 163 11.78 -7.42 1.52
N TYR A 164 12.30 -6.27 1.91
CA TYR A 164 12.74 -5.97 3.26
C TYR A 164 11.95 -4.76 3.75
N VAL A 165 11.58 -4.78 5.02
CA VAL A 165 10.69 -3.75 5.60
C VAL A 165 11.44 -2.50 6.05
N SER A 166 12.76 -2.60 6.19
CA SER A 166 13.64 -1.49 6.56
C SER A 166 14.98 -1.63 5.87
N GLU A 167 15.67 -0.51 5.73
CA GLU A 167 17.06 -0.46 5.27
C GLU A 167 17.98 -1.29 6.14
N TYR A 168 17.85 -1.17 7.46
CA TYR A 168 18.64 -1.94 8.42
C TYR A 168 18.54 -3.45 8.16
N THR A 169 17.33 -3.96 7.98
CA THR A 169 17.11 -5.37 7.65
C THR A 169 17.75 -5.71 6.30
N ALA A 170 17.57 -4.86 5.28
CA ALA A 170 18.20 -5.08 3.98
C ALA A 170 19.75 -5.12 4.08
N LEU A 171 20.35 -4.21 4.85
CA LEU A 171 21.79 -4.16 5.10
C LEU A 171 22.29 -5.38 5.88
N GLN A 172 21.57 -5.87 6.89
CA GLN A 172 21.92 -7.11 7.59
C GLN A 172 22.01 -8.30 6.62
N TYR A 173 21.01 -8.44 5.75
CA TYR A 173 21.03 -9.49 4.72
C TYR A 173 22.17 -9.31 3.71
N LEU A 174 22.59 -8.08 3.41
CA LEU A 174 23.77 -7.83 2.58
C LEU A 174 25.06 -8.25 3.26
N VAL A 175 25.21 -7.93 4.54
CA VAL A 175 26.38 -8.33 5.33
C VAL A 175 26.46 -9.84 5.40
N GLU A 176 25.35 -10.51 5.73
CA GLU A 176 25.26 -11.98 5.75
C GLU A 176 25.63 -12.57 4.39
N ALA A 177 25.10 -12.03 3.29
CA ALA A 177 25.43 -12.49 1.94
C ALA A 177 26.91 -12.29 1.59
N LYS A 178 27.54 -11.18 2.04
CA LYS A 178 28.98 -10.93 1.85
C LYS A 178 29.84 -11.88 2.67
N LEU A 179 29.45 -12.16 3.92
CA LEU A 179 30.14 -13.11 4.79
C LEU A 179 30.09 -14.52 4.20
N LEU A 180 28.91 -14.99 3.80
CA LEU A 180 28.75 -16.30 3.16
C LEU A 180 29.57 -16.40 1.86
N ARG A 181 29.65 -15.32 1.08
CA ARG A 181 30.50 -15.28 -0.12
C ARG A 181 31.98 -15.47 0.23
N HIS A 182 32.44 -14.80 1.28
CA HIS A 182 33.83 -14.89 1.73
C HIS A 182 34.16 -16.31 2.23
N LEU A 183 33.26 -16.88 3.04
CA LEU A 183 33.41 -18.23 3.59
C LEU A 183 33.40 -19.33 2.51
N HIS A 184 32.51 -19.23 1.53
CA HIS A 184 32.36 -20.28 0.50
C HIS A 184 33.21 -20.06 -0.76
N ARG A 185 34.07 -19.03 -0.80
CA ARG A 185 34.86 -18.63 -1.99
C ARG A 185 34.03 -18.51 -3.28
N ASP A 186 32.73 -18.22 -3.13
CA ASP A 186 31.78 -18.24 -4.23
C ASP A 186 31.90 -16.94 -5.06
N ARG A 187 32.85 -16.94 -6.01
CA ARG A 187 33.17 -15.75 -6.83
C ARG A 187 31.99 -15.28 -7.68
N LYS A 188 31.00 -16.14 -7.94
CA LYS A 188 29.88 -15.86 -8.86
C LYS A 188 28.81 -14.90 -8.31
N ARG A 189 28.76 -14.63 -7.00
CA ARG A 189 27.75 -13.73 -6.42
C ARG A 189 28.11 -12.25 -6.65
N ARG A 190 27.35 -11.52 -7.47
CA ARG A 190 27.55 -10.07 -7.73
C ARG A 190 27.38 -9.21 -6.47
N GLU A 191 27.95 -8.01 -6.49
CA GLU A 191 27.72 -6.99 -5.46
C GLU A 191 26.24 -6.65 -5.38
N CYS A 192 25.69 -6.77 -4.17
CA CYS A 192 24.33 -6.37 -3.87
C CYS A 192 24.37 -5.03 -3.12
N ARG A 193 23.47 -4.11 -3.46
CA ARG A 193 23.25 -2.84 -2.78
C ARG A 193 21.81 -2.79 -2.29
N ALA A 194 21.58 -2.16 -1.15
CA ALA A 194 20.24 -1.95 -0.63
C ALA A 194 19.69 -0.69 -1.30
N TYR A 195 18.46 -0.77 -1.80
CA TYR A 195 17.79 0.38 -2.39
C TYR A 195 16.32 0.37 -2.07
N ARG A 196 15.73 1.56 -2.06
CA ARG A 196 14.31 1.73 -1.76
C ARG A 196 13.47 1.46 -3.01
N CYS A 197 12.37 0.73 -2.86
CA CYS A 197 11.46 0.47 -3.97
C CYS A 197 10.86 1.80 -4.47
N PRO A 198 10.90 2.08 -5.80
CA PRO A 198 10.36 3.31 -6.34
C PRO A 198 8.82 3.38 -6.25
N THR A 199 8.14 2.23 -6.24
CA THR A 199 6.67 2.16 -6.18
C THR A 199 6.12 2.06 -4.77
N ASP A 200 6.85 1.42 -3.85
CA ASP A 200 6.45 1.30 -2.44
C ASP A 200 7.58 1.76 -1.52
N PRO A 201 7.56 3.01 -1.03
CA PRO A 201 8.63 3.52 -0.18
C PRO A 201 8.78 2.77 1.14
N ARG A 202 7.82 1.93 1.53
CA ARG A 202 7.93 1.10 2.75
C ARG A 202 8.81 -0.13 2.54
N VAL A 203 9.13 -0.45 1.28
CA VAL A 203 9.87 -1.65 0.90
C VAL A 203 11.27 -1.28 0.46
N TRP A 204 12.22 -2.04 0.99
CA TRP A 204 13.61 -2.09 0.57
C TRP A 204 13.84 -3.36 -0.23
N HIS A 205 14.71 -3.24 -1.22
CA HIS A 205 15.17 -4.33 -2.05
C HIS A 205 16.68 -4.41 -1.98
N LEU A 206 17.20 -5.58 -2.32
CA LEU A 206 18.59 -5.71 -2.72
C LEU A 206 18.63 -5.72 -4.23
N THR A 207 19.62 -5.06 -4.83
CA THR A 207 19.88 -5.20 -6.26
C THR A 207 20.11 -6.68 -6.54
N SER A 208 19.20 -7.28 -7.30
CA SER A 208 19.35 -8.64 -7.83
C SER A 208 20.32 -8.62 -9.01
N TRP A 209 20.91 -9.78 -9.26
CA TRP A 209 21.83 -10.20 -10.33
C TRP A 209 21.57 -9.75 -11.79
N ALA A 210 20.51 -8.99 -12.09
CA ALA A 210 20.04 -8.74 -13.46
C ALA A 210 20.25 -7.30 -13.98
N THR A 211 20.84 -6.40 -13.20
CA THR A 211 21.25 -5.07 -13.68
C THR A 211 22.76 -4.98 -13.57
N GLY A 212 23.45 -5.31 -14.68
CA GLY A 212 24.86 -4.95 -14.86
C GLY A 212 25.02 -3.42 -14.91
N PRO A 213 26.27 -2.92 -14.96
CA PRO A 213 26.57 -1.50 -15.09
C PRO A 213 25.90 -0.82 -16.30
N ASP A 214 25.45 -1.61 -17.29
CA ASP A 214 24.77 -1.12 -18.50
C ASP A 214 23.24 -1.10 -18.42
N SER A 215 22.64 -1.45 -17.28
CA SER A 215 21.19 -1.26 -17.12
C SER A 215 20.92 0.19 -16.71
N PRO A 216 20.20 0.98 -17.53
CA PRO A 216 19.87 2.35 -17.18
C PRO A 216 19.14 2.36 -15.84
N ALA A 217 19.49 3.34 -15.00
CA ALA A 217 18.75 3.61 -13.78
C ALA A 217 17.24 3.59 -14.11
N PRO A 218 16.38 2.99 -13.27
CA PRO A 218 14.96 2.98 -13.54
C PRO A 218 14.51 4.42 -13.78
N ALA A 219 14.04 4.69 -15.00
CA ALA A 219 13.69 6.03 -15.42
C ALA A 219 12.71 6.63 -14.40
N PRO A 220 12.82 7.93 -14.07
CA PRO A 220 11.80 8.59 -13.28
C PRO A 220 10.44 8.36 -13.95
N PRO A 221 9.36 8.13 -13.19
CA PRO A 221 8.05 7.89 -13.78
C PRO A 221 7.73 9.06 -14.71
N ALA A 222 7.40 8.73 -15.97
CA ALA A 222 7.07 9.72 -16.97
C ALA A 222 5.99 10.67 -16.43
N PRO A 223 6.13 12.00 -16.63
CA PRO A 223 5.05 12.91 -16.32
C PRO A 223 3.82 12.43 -17.09
N LYS A 224 2.71 12.23 -16.38
CA LYS A 224 1.43 11.95 -17.03
C LYS A 224 1.03 13.25 -17.70
N ASP A 225 1.15 13.31 -19.02
CA ASP A 225 0.63 14.41 -19.82
C ASP A 225 -0.87 14.52 -19.58
N ASN A 226 -1.25 15.56 -18.84
CA ASN A 226 -2.63 16.03 -18.82
C ASN A 226 -2.87 16.68 -20.19
N ALA A 227 -3.46 15.91 -21.11
CA ALA A 227 -4.12 16.49 -22.27
C ALA A 227 -5.32 17.31 -21.77
N GLN A 228 -5.11 18.62 -21.61
CA GLN A 228 -6.20 19.61 -21.54
C GLN A 228 -6.22 20.39 -22.85
N THR A 229 -7.13 19.95 -23.71
CA THR A 229 -8.10 20.74 -24.45
C THR A 229 -7.71 22.20 -24.72
N ALA A 230 -7.19 22.46 -25.91
CA ALA A 230 -7.26 23.77 -26.56
C ALA A 230 -8.25 23.64 -27.72
N ASP A 231 -9.45 24.20 -27.58
CA ASP A 231 -10.16 24.79 -28.70
C ASP A 231 -11.28 25.73 -28.19
N ALA A 232 -11.67 26.68 -29.05
CA ALA A 232 -12.66 27.75 -28.86
C ALA A 232 -12.15 29.08 -28.28
N THR A 233 -11.50 29.89 -29.13
CA THR A 233 -11.85 31.32 -29.21
C THR A 233 -11.74 31.78 -30.66
N ARG A 234 -12.85 31.69 -31.40
CA ARG A 234 -13.00 32.32 -32.72
C ARG A 234 -13.53 33.73 -32.50
N GLY A 235 -12.79 34.70 -33.03
CA GLY A 235 -13.00 36.12 -32.82
C GLY A 235 -14.28 36.69 -33.45
N GLY A 236 -14.73 37.76 -32.82
CA GLY A 236 -15.57 38.78 -33.43
C GLY A 236 -15.17 40.10 -32.79
N VAL A 237 -14.79 41.09 -33.61
CA VAL A 237 -15.25 42.49 -33.56
C VAL A 237 -14.62 43.21 -34.74
N THR A 238 -15.49 43.60 -35.65
CA THR A 238 -15.34 44.55 -36.76
C THR A 238 -15.07 45.98 -36.26
N ARG A 239 -14.24 46.71 -37.00
CA ARG A 239 -14.39 48.15 -37.23
C ARG A 239 -14.12 48.43 -38.70
#